data_AF-A0A1Y2AUR0-F1
#
_entry.id   AF-A0A1Y2AUR0-F1
#
_cell.length_a   1.000
_cell.length_b   1.000
_cell.length_c   1.000
_cell.angle_alpha   90.00
_cell.angle_beta   90.00
_cell.angle_gamma   90.00
#
_symmetry.space_group_name_H-M   'P 1'
#
loop_
_entity.id
_entity.type
_entity.pdbx_description
1 polymer ?
#
loop_
_entity_poly.entity_id
_entity_poly.type
_entity_poly.pdbx_seq_one_letter_code
_entity_poly.pdbx_strand_id
1 'polypeptide(L)'
;MEPTDDEKYTFETFHGFVRDVADAVILIEACIRGILTPFNGGRGIAIRSGSVVVFPEGTGHITRWTDGERWSSSRSHGPFLLYREIESDRGETKELIEEEVIPGLEPPFNERSLKVNTRLVANGLTKKTISMTASDGLKYRVVCYYNRDEVSYLYNVLPKREGMKRLFTPSMTKKLVQFARGEKNNPSASPLLALAVAKLNGYRANGSFNP
;
A
#
# COMPACT_ATOMS: atom_id res chain seq x y z
N MET A 1 -23.07 -4.66 -28.65
CA MET A 1 -23.02 -5.46 -27.41
C MET A 1 -22.42 -4.53 -26.38
N GLU A 2 -23.21 -4.07 -25.40
CA GLU A 2 -22.67 -3.24 -24.33
C GLU A 2 -21.83 -4.11 -23.39
N PRO A 3 -20.68 -3.64 -22.88
CA PRO A 3 -19.87 -4.42 -21.95
C PRO A 3 -20.64 -4.69 -20.66
N THR A 4 -20.64 -5.93 -20.19
CA THR A 4 -21.21 -6.31 -18.88
C THR A 4 -20.41 -5.64 -17.75
N ASP A 5 -21.06 -5.23 -16.66
CA ASP A 5 -20.42 -4.43 -15.59
C ASP A 5 -19.18 -5.09 -14.95
N ASP A 6 -19.01 -6.41 -15.07
CA ASP A 6 -17.80 -7.14 -14.62
C ASP A 6 -16.55 -6.93 -15.50
N GLU A 7 -16.68 -6.51 -16.76
CA GLU A 7 -15.55 -6.23 -17.68
C GLU A 7 -14.99 -4.80 -17.55
N LYS A 8 -15.54 -4.00 -16.62
CA LYS A 8 -15.29 -2.56 -16.54
C LYS A 8 -13.99 -2.19 -15.82
N TYR A 9 -13.39 -3.13 -15.08
CA TYR A 9 -12.26 -2.89 -14.20
C TYR A 9 -11.05 -3.77 -14.53
N THR A 10 -9.86 -3.20 -14.55
CA THR A 10 -8.61 -3.97 -14.64
C THR A 10 -8.24 -4.57 -13.28
N PHE A 11 -7.48 -5.67 -13.29
CA PHE A 11 -6.99 -6.32 -12.07
C PHE A 11 -5.95 -5.42 -11.36
N GLU A 12 -6.07 -5.34 -10.03
CA GLU A 12 -5.03 -4.83 -9.15
C GLU A 12 -3.70 -5.58 -9.34
N THR A 13 -2.55 -4.89 -9.25
CA THR A 13 -1.23 -5.49 -9.45
C THR A 13 -0.94 -6.58 -8.42
N PHE A 14 -1.41 -6.39 -7.18
CA PHE A 14 -1.29 -7.34 -6.10
C PHE A 14 -2.45 -7.18 -5.12
N HIS A 15 -2.79 -8.25 -4.40
CA HIS A 15 -3.77 -8.22 -3.32
C HIS A 15 -3.13 -8.58 -1.98
N GLY A 16 -2.96 -7.60 -1.10
CA GLY A 16 -2.37 -7.75 0.23
C GLY A 16 -2.02 -6.40 0.87
N PHE A 17 -0.98 -6.37 1.69
CA PHE A 17 -0.61 -5.18 2.45
C PHE A 17 0.87 -4.80 2.26
N VAL A 18 1.13 -3.53 1.92
CA VAL A 18 2.49 -2.98 1.84
C VAL A 18 2.87 -2.42 3.21
N ARG A 19 3.53 -3.24 4.03
CA ARG A 19 3.91 -2.86 5.39
C ARG A 19 5.06 -1.87 5.40
N ASP A 20 6.10 -2.13 4.62
CA ASP A 20 7.32 -1.33 4.61
C ASP A 20 7.93 -1.15 3.20
N VAL A 21 9.07 -0.48 3.13
CA VAL A 21 9.80 -0.20 1.88
C VAL A 21 10.23 -1.50 1.18
N ALA A 22 10.56 -2.55 1.93
CA ALA A 22 10.98 -3.82 1.36
C ALA A 22 9.83 -4.51 0.62
N ASP A 23 8.61 -4.43 1.15
CA ASP A 23 7.41 -4.89 0.44
C ASP A 23 7.17 -4.12 -0.86
N ALA A 24 7.35 -2.80 -0.85
CA ALA A 24 7.20 -1.98 -2.04
C ALA A 24 8.23 -2.35 -3.12
N VAL A 25 9.51 -2.54 -2.73
CA VAL A 25 10.57 -2.98 -3.64
C VAL A 25 10.27 -4.35 -4.23
N ILE A 26 9.81 -5.32 -3.42
CA ILE A 26 9.43 -6.64 -3.93
C ILE A 26 8.39 -6.52 -5.06
N LEU A 27 7.36 -5.69 -4.87
CA LEU A 27 6.31 -5.54 -5.87
C LEU A 27 6.79 -4.85 -7.14
N ILE A 28 7.62 -3.81 -7.02
CA ILE A 28 8.21 -3.11 -8.16
C ILE A 28 9.11 -4.05 -8.97
N GLU A 29 10.03 -4.76 -8.30
CA GLU A 29 10.93 -5.71 -8.96
C GLU A 29 10.18 -6.87 -9.61
N ALA A 30 9.07 -7.32 -9.01
CA ALA A 30 8.20 -8.31 -9.62
C ALA A 30 7.52 -7.78 -10.89
N CYS A 31 7.18 -6.48 -10.96
CA CYS A 31 6.66 -5.87 -12.18
C CYS A 31 7.73 -5.78 -13.27
N ILE A 32 8.93 -5.31 -12.93
CA ILE A 32 10.07 -5.18 -13.87
C ILE A 32 10.42 -6.54 -14.50
N ARG A 33 10.33 -7.61 -13.71
CA ARG A 33 10.62 -8.99 -14.15
C ARG A 33 9.44 -9.68 -14.84
N GLY A 34 8.30 -9.01 -15.02
CA GLY A 34 7.10 -9.57 -15.65
C GLY A 34 6.37 -10.64 -14.82
N ILE A 35 6.65 -10.72 -13.52
CA ILE A 35 5.99 -11.67 -12.59
C ILE A 35 4.62 -11.11 -12.17
N LEU A 36 4.54 -9.80 -11.96
CA LEU A 36 3.31 -9.07 -11.75
C LEU A 36 3.09 -8.11 -12.92
N THR A 37 1.84 -7.82 -13.23
CA THR A 37 1.49 -6.86 -14.27
C THR A 37 1.36 -5.46 -13.66
N PRO A 38 2.22 -4.49 -14.01
CA PRO A 38 2.05 -3.13 -13.55
C PRO A 38 0.78 -2.54 -14.16
N PHE A 39 0.13 -1.66 -13.42
CA PHE A 39 -1.00 -0.90 -13.93
C PHE A 39 -0.53 0.09 -15.00
N ASN A 40 -1.19 0.07 -16.15
CA ASN A 40 -0.76 0.79 -17.36
C ASN A 40 -1.59 2.05 -17.67
N GLY A 41 -2.51 2.43 -16.78
CA GLY A 41 -3.36 3.60 -16.97
C GLY A 41 -4.58 3.35 -17.83
N GLY A 42 -4.95 2.08 -18.02
CA GLY A 42 -6.23 1.69 -18.61
C GLY A 42 -7.43 2.11 -17.75
N ARG A 43 -8.57 1.43 -17.92
CA ARG A 43 -9.77 1.71 -17.13
C ARG A 43 -9.45 1.55 -15.62
N GLY A 44 -10.14 2.33 -14.79
CA GLY A 44 -9.95 2.32 -13.33
C GLY A 44 -10.07 0.93 -12.71
N ILE A 45 -9.69 0.82 -11.45
CA ILE A 45 -9.84 -0.42 -10.67
C ILE A 45 -10.97 -0.26 -9.67
N ALA A 46 -11.68 -1.34 -9.37
CA ALA A 46 -12.58 -1.39 -8.24
C ALA A 46 -11.73 -1.53 -6.96
N ILE A 47 -11.62 -0.45 -6.20
CA ILE A 47 -10.73 -0.41 -5.04
C ILE A 47 -11.40 -1.05 -3.85
N ARG A 48 -10.65 -1.90 -3.15
CA ARG A 48 -11.07 -2.53 -1.91
C ARG A 48 -9.88 -2.69 -0.98
N SER A 49 -10.16 -3.06 0.26
CA SER A 49 -9.10 -3.46 1.17
C SER A 49 -8.29 -4.62 0.57
N GLY A 50 -6.97 -4.48 0.58
CA GLY A 50 -6.02 -5.37 -0.05
C GLY A 50 -5.57 -4.94 -1.44
N SER A 51 -6.27 -4.03 -2.12
CA SER A 51 -5.87 -3.58 -3.45
C SER A 51 -4.49 -2.92 -3.43
N VAL A 52 -3.59 -3.36 -4.30
CA VAL A 52 -2.28 -2.73 -4.51
C VAL A 52 -2.03 -2.50 -6.00
N VAL A 53 -1.64 -1.28 -6.32
CA VAL A 53 -1.36 -0.82 -7.68
C VAL A 53 0.08 -0.37 -7.77
N VAL A 54 0.80 -0.88 -8.77
CA VAL A 54 2.17 -0.45 -9.07
C VAL A 54 2.21 0.05 -10.50
N PHE A 55 2.77 1.24 -10.72
CA PHE A 55 2.93 1.79 -12.05
C PHE A 55 4.17 2.70 -12.12
N PRO A 56 4.83 2.77 -13.28
CA PRO A 56 5.93 3.71 -13.47
C PRO A 56 5.38 5.14 -13.56
N GLU A 57 6.03 6.08 -12.87
CA GLU A 57 5.75 7.51 -12.97
C GLU A 57 6.41 8.10 -14.21
N GLY A 58 5.71 9.03 -14.88
CA GLY A 58 6.27 9.82 -15.98
C GLY A 58 6.45 9.07 -17.30
N THR A 59 6.18 7.76 -17.34
CA THR A 59 6.15 6.97 -18.57
C THR A 59 4.73 6.44 -18.78
N GLY A 60 3.98 7.06 -19.70
CA GLY A 60 2.60 6.67 -20.02
C GLY A 60 1.53 7.69 -19.62
N HIS A 61 0.27 7.23 -19.56
CA HIS A 61 -0.91 8.10 -19.43
C HIS A 61 -1.25 8.50 -17.98
N ILE A 62 -0.60 7.92 -16.97
CA ILE A 62 -0.88 8.20 -15.56
C ILE A 62 0.00 9.34 -15.06
N THR A 63 -0.54 10.56 -15.08
CA THR A 63 0.11 11.72 -14.46
C THR A 63 -0.22 11.83 -12.96
N ARG A 64 -1.40 11.34 -12.57
CA ARG A 64 -1.86 11.28 -11.18
C ARG A 64 -2.72 10.04 -11.00
N TRP A 65 -2.52 9.35 -9.88
CA TRP A 65 -3.45 8.31 -9.48
C TRP A 65 -4.74 8.94 -8.95
N THR A 66 -5.88 8.56 -9.51
CA THR A 66 -7.21 8.97 -9.06
C THR A 66 -8.08 7.74 -8.88
N ASP A 67 -8.69 7.63 -7.71
CA ASP A 67 -9.43 6.46 -7.26
C ASP A 67 -10.94 6.70 -7.13
N GLY A 68 -11.39 7.95 -7.22
CA GLY A 68 -12.80 8.33 -7.07
C GLY A 68 -13.26 8.45 -5.61
N GLU A 69 -12.44 8.03 -4.66
CA GLU A 69 -12.75 8.07 -3.23
C GLU A 69 -12.41 9.41 -2.58
N ARG A 70 -13.06 9.71 -1.45
CA ARG A 70 -12.78 10.90 -0.65
C ARG A 70 -11.75 10.60 0.43
N TRP A 71 -10.72 11.44 0.50
CA TRP A 71 -9.57 11.21 1.36
C TRP A 71 -9.30 12.41 2.26
N SER A 72 -8.80 12.14 3.47
CA SER A 72 -8.23 13.13 4.37
C SER A 72 -7.03 13.86 3.74
N SER A 73 -6.54 14.90 4.42
CA SER A 73 -5.19 15.41 4.18
C SER A 73 -4.15 14.29 4.35
N SER A 74 -3.08 14.32 3.55
CA SER A 74 -1.99 13.35 3.64
C SER A 74 -1.22 13.50 4.94
N ARG A 75 -0.75 12.39 5.51
CA ARG A 75 0.16 12.37 6.65
C ARG A 75 1.38 11.52 6.35
N SER A 76 2.56 12.05 6.67
CA SER A 76 3.81 11.32 6.51
C SER A 76 3.90 10.19 7.53
N HIS A 77 4.32 9.02 7.07
CA HIS A 77 4.65 7.85 7.89
C HIS A 77 5.97 7.25 7.38
N GLY A 78 7.08 7.77 7.86
CA GLY A 78 8.39 7.52 7.25
C GLY A 78 8.39 7.92 5.77
N PRO A 79 8.77 7.03 4.83
CA PRO A 79 8.78 7.32 3.40
C PRO A 79 7.39 7.23 2.72
N PHE A 80 6.33 6.93 3.49
CA PHE A 80 4.98 6.80 2.98
C PHE A 80 4.14 8.04 3.23
N LEU A 81 3.13 8.25 2.37
CA LEU A 81 2.00 9.15 2.63
C LEU A 81 0.75 8.32 2.89
N LEU A 82 0.05 8.62 3.99
CA LEU A 82 -1.19 7.97 4.37
C LEU A 82 -2.37 8.93 4.26
N TYR A 83 -3.51 8.36 3.91
CA TYR A 83 -4.81 9.03 3.80
C TYR A 83 -5.88 8.12 4.39
N ARG A 84 -6.84 8.70 5.09
CA ARG A 84 -8.01 7.99 5.63
C ARG A 84 -9.25 8.36 4.82
N GLU A 85 -10.13 7.38 4.62
CA GLU A 85 -11.43 7.60 4.01
C GLU A 85 -12.27 8.56 4.87
N ILE A 86 -12.99 9.48 4.21
CA ILE A 86 -13.81 10.50 4.86
C ILE A 86 -15.25 10.44 4.36
N GLU A 87 -16.19 10.77 5.25
CA GLU A 87 -17.62 10.77 4.93
C GLU A 87 -17.96 11.83 3.87
N SER A 88 -19.02 11.58 3.09
CA SER A 88 -19.62 12.61 2.25
C SER A 88 -20.41 13.61 3.10
N ASP A 89 -20.45 14.89 2.70
CA ASP A 89 -21.05 16.02 3.45
C ASP A 89 -22.57 15.94 3.73
N ARG A 90 -23.19 14.75 3.59
CA ARG A 90 -24.63 14.52 3.74
C ARG A 90 -24.87 13.30 4.63
N GLY A 91 -25.23 13.52 5.88
CA GLY A 91 -25.94 12.53 6.70
C GLY A 91 -25.46 12.43 8.13
N GLU A 92 -26.41 12.72 9.04
CA GLU A 92 -26.55 12.37 10.46
C GLU A 92 -25.27 12.18 11.29
N THR A 93 -25.20 12.93 12.38
CA THR A 93 -24.20 12.88 13.46
C THR A 93 -23.99 11.44 13.95
N LYS A 94 -23.15 10.66 13.28
CA LYS A 94 -22.52 9.49 13.88
C LYS A 94 -21.53 10.01 14.90
N GLU A 95 -21.53 9.39 16.08
CA GLU A 95 -20.58 9.71 17.14
C GLU A 95 -19.16 9.74 16.56
N LEU A 96 -18.36 10.70 17.02
CA LEU A 96 -16.93 10.72 16.72
C LEU A 96 -16.34 9.46 17.32
N ILE A 97 -16.12 8.44 16.49
CA ILE A 97 -15.43 7.24 16.94
C ILE A 97 -13.96 7.62 17.03
N GLU A 98 -13.50 7.83 18.27
CA GLU A 98 -12.08 7.88 18.57
C GLU A 98 -11.48 6.50 18.33
N GLU A 99 -11.04 6.29 17.10
CA GLU A 99 -10.30 5.10 16.73
C GLU A 99 -8.95 5.08 17.45
N GLU A 100 -8.71 4.04 18.25
CA GLU A 100 -7.42 3.85 18.93
C GLU A 100 -6.28 3.79 17.90
N VAL A 101 -5.19 4.52 18.16
CA VAL A 101 -4.03 4.55 17.28
C VAL A 101 -3.26 3.25 17.42
N ILE A 102 -3.06 2.52 16.32
CA ILE A 102 -2.25 1.29 16.29
C ILE A 102 -0.78 1.68 16.11
N PRO A 103 0.09 1.51 17.13
CA PRO A 103 1.48 1.95 17.03
C PRO A 103 2.22 1.30 15.85
N GLY A 104 2.91 2.12 15.06
CA GLY A 104 3.68 1.69 13.89
C GLY A 104 2.85 1.44 12.62
N LEU A 105 1.54 1.26 12.71
CA LEU A 105 0.68 1.12 11.52
C LEU A 105 0.47 2.48 10.85
N GLU A 106 0.13 3.50 11.64
CA GLU A 106 -0.27 4.81 11.14
C GLU A 106 -0.03 5.94 12.17
N PRO A 107 0.14 7.19 11.70
CA PRO A 107 0.15 8.35 12.58
C PRO A 107 -1.29 8.68 13.06
N PRO A 108 -1.44 9.45 14.15
CA PRO A 108 -2.76 9.86 14.63
C PRO A 108 -3.46 10.80 13.63
N PHE A 109 -4.67 10.47 13.19
CA PHE A 109 -5.56 11.34 12.42
C PHE A 109 -6.61 11.97 13.34
N ASN A 110 -6.21 13.03 14.05
CA ASN A 110 -7.04 13.75 15.01
C ASN A 110 -7.48 15.13 14.48
N GLU A 111 -8.32 15.83 15.24
CA GLU A 111 -8.84 17.17 14.91
C GLU A 111 -7.76 18.20 14.59
N ARG A 112 -6.57 18.10 15.19
CA ARG A 112 -5.45 19.02 14.92
C ARG A 112 -4.82 18.80 13.54
N SER A 113 -5.07 17.64 12.94
CA SER A 113 -4.42 17.20 11.72
C SER A 113 -5.34 17.06 10.51
N LEU A 114 -6.64 16.95 10.78
CA LEU A 114 -7.68 16.93 9.78
C LEU A 114 -8.17 18.35 9.50
N LYS A 115 -8.74 18.59 8.31
CA LYS A 115 -9.40 19.87 8.05
C LYS A 115 -10.64 19.97 8.95
N VAL A 116 -11.01 21.20 9.31
CA VAL A 116 -12.25 21.48 10.04
C VAL A 116 -13.43 20.80 9.35
N ASN A 117 -14.31 20.17 10.13
CA ASN A 117 -15.47 19.39 9.68
C ASN A 117 -15.16 18.10 8.89
N THR A 118 -13.91 17.64 8.84
CA THR A 118 -13.58 16.32 8.28
C THR A 118 -14.01 15.22 9.24
N ARG A 119 -14.85 14.30 8.78
CA ARG A 119 -15.25 13.10 9.53
C ARG A 119 -14.62 11.87 8.87
N LEU A 120 -13.89 11.08 9.65
CA LEU A 120 -13.35 9.81 9.17
C LEU A 120 -14.45 8.76 9.12
N VAL A 121 -14.43 7.91 8.10
CA VAL A 121 -15.27 6.72 8.08
C VAL A 121 -14.71 5.72 9.10
N ALA A 122 -15.58 5.24 10.00
CA ALA A 122 -15.20 4.28 11.03
C ALA A 122 -14.76 2.94 10.42
N ASN A 123 -13.55 2.50 10.76
CA ASN A 123 -12.84 1.40 10.11
C ASN A 123 -12.79 1.53 8.57
N GLY A 124 -12.82 2.79 8.10
CA GLY A 124 -12.76 3.11 6.69
C GLY A 124 -11.42 2.74 6.07
N LEU A 125 -11.40 2.79 4.75
CA LEU A 125 -10.24 2.44 3.95
C LEU A 125 -9.08 3.38 4.24
N THR A 126 -7.87 2.81 4.27
CA THR A 126 -6.63 3.58 4.34
C THR A 126 -5.89 3.46 3.03
N LYS A 127 -5.55 4.59 2.42
CA LYS A 127 -4.64 4.65 1.27
C LYS A 127 -3.24 4.97 1.76
N LYS A 128 -2.27 4.16 1.34
CA LYS A 128 -0.84 4.32 1.65
C LYS A 128 -0.05 4.33 0.36
N THR A 129 0.76 5.37 0.16
CA THR A 129 1.53 5.54 -1.08
C THR A 129 3.02 5.72 -0.81
N ILE A 130 3.84 5.25 -1.73
CA ILE A 130 5.28 5.50 -1.78
C ILE A 130 5.71 5.66 -3.24
N SER A 131 6.69 6.52 -3.45
CA SER A 131 7.33 6.73 -4.75
C SER A 131 8.83 6.50 -4.61
N MET A 132 9.43 5.71 -5.49
CA MET A 132 10.88 5.43 -5.45
C MET A 132 11.45 5.10 -6.83
N THR A 133 12.74 5.36 -7.02
CA THR A 133 13.47 4.92 -8.21
C THR A 133 13.91 3.46 -8.06
N ALA A 134 13.58 2.65 -9.07
CA ALA A 134 13.79 1.21 -9.12
C ALA A 134 15.08 0.83 -9.86
N SER A 135 15.33 -0.47 -10.01
CA SER A 135 16.51 -1.05 -10.66
C SER A 135 16.70 -0.67 -12.13
N ASP A 136 15.59 -0.52 -12.86
CA ASP A 136 15.56 -0.08 -14.25
C ASP A 136 15.81 1.43 -14.44
N GLY A 137 16.05 2.16 -13.34
CA GLY A 137 16.26 3.61 -13.33
C GLY A 137 14.98 4.42 -13.44
N LEU A 138 13.81 3.79 -13.61
CA LEU A 138 12.52 4.48 -13.63
C LEU A 138 12.01 4.73 -12.21
N LYS A 139 11.21 5.78 -12.07
CA LYS A 139 10.50 6.05 -10.82
C LYS A 139 9.18 5.30 -10.84
N TYR A 140 8.85 4.58 -9.79
CA TYR A 140 7.58 3.87 -9.63
C TYR A 140 6.78 4.45 -8.48
N ARG A 141 5.44 4.37 -8.59
CA ARG A 141 4.52 4.59 -7.49
C ARG A 141 3.85 3.29 -7.10
N VAL A 142 3.81 3.04 -5.80
CA VAL A 142 3.00 1.97 -5.20
C VAL A 142 1.88 2.62 -4.41
N VAL A 143 0.64 2.20 -4.69
CA VAL A 143 -0.57 2.64 -3.97
C VAL A 143 -1.21 1.41 -3.36
N CYS A 144 -1.33 1.38 -2.03
CA CYS A 144 -1.88 0.26 -1.26
C CYS A 144 -3.12 0.72 -0.49
N TYR A 145 -4.17 -0.09 -0.51
CA TYR A 145 -5.42 0.13 0.21
C TYR A 145 -5.63 -0.96 1.23
N TYR A 146 -6.03 -0.61 2.45
CA TYR A 146 -6.29 -1.58 3.49
C TYR A 146 -7.23 -1.05 4.58
N ASN A 147 -7.99 -1.95 5.19
CA ASN A 147 -8.67 -1.72 6.46
C ASN A 147 -7.72 -2.10 7.59
N ARG A 148 -7.68 -1.28 8.63
CA ARG A 148 -6.70 -1.39 9.72
C ARG A 148 -6.83 -2.71 10.48
N ASP A 149 -8.05 -3.18 10.65
CA ASP A 149 -8.36 -4.42 11.33
C ASP A 149 -7.69 -5.65 10.69
N GLU A 150 -7.65 -5.69 9.35
CA GLU A 150 -7.12 -6.84 8.59
C GLU A 150 -5.58 -6.93 8.60
N VAL A 151 -4.90 -5.89 9.09
CA VAL A 151 -3.44 -5.79 9.17
C VAL A 151 -2.90 -5.57 10.58
N SER A 152 -3.77 -5.22 11.54
CA SER A 152 -3.44 -4.95 12.95
C SER A 152 -2.61 -6.06 13.61
N TYR A 153 -2.83 -7.32 13.23
CA TYR A 153 -2.09 -8.47 13.73
C TYR A 153 -0.58 -8.43 13.41
N LEU A 154 -0.18 -7.70 12.36
CA LEU A 154 1.22 -7.50 12.00
C LEU A 154 1.95 -6.53 12.95
N TYR A 155 1.20 -5.87 13.83
CA TYR A 155 1.67 -4.87 14.78
C TYR A 155 1.43 -5.30 16.24
N ASN A 156 1.12 -6.57 16.49
CA ASN A 156 0.89 -7.15 17.83
C ASN A 156 -0.26 -6.51 18.63
N VAL A 157 -1.22 -5.84 17.97
CA VAL A 157 -2.26 -5.09 18.68
C VAL A 157 -3.55 -5.88 18.92
N LEU A 158 -3.98 -6.76 18.00
CA LEU A 158 -5.27 -7.46 18.14
C LEU A 158 -5.15 -8.99 18.09
N PRO A 159 -5.71 -9.72 19.09
CA PRO A 159 -5.92 -11.16 18.94
C PRO A 159 -6.92 -11.42 17.81
N LYS A 160 -6.77 -12.57 17.14
CA LYS A 160 -7.62 -13.01 16.03
C LYS A 160 -9.10 -12.99 16.47
N ARG A 161 -9.89 -12.03 15.99
CA ARG A 161 -11.35 -12.19 16.00
C ARG A 161 -11.71 -13.28 14.99
N GLU A 162 -12.50 -14.25 15.40
CA GLU A 162 -12.88 -15.38 14.56
C GLU A 162 -13.60 -14.88 13.29
N GLY A 163 -13.26 -15.43 12.13
CA GLY A 163 -13.81 -15.00 10.83
C GLY A 163 -13.19 -13.72 10.20
N MET A 164 -12.28 -13.01 10.88
CA MET A 164 -11.66 -11.81 10.32
C MET A 164 -10.64 -12.15 9.22
N LYS A 165 -10.82 -11.53 8.04
CA LYS A 165 -9.89 -11.62 6.91
C LYS A 165 -8.53 -11.02 7.30
N ARG A 166 -7.44 -11.59 6.79
CA ARG A 166 -6.07 -11.11 7.02
C ARG A 166 -5.39 -10.82 5.70
N LEU A 167 -4.78 -9.65 5.61
CA LEU A 167 -3.94 -9.30 4.47
C LEU A 167 -2.49 -9.69 4.74
N PHE A 168 -1.89 -10.40 3.79
CA PHE A 168 -0.48 -10.78 3.85
C PHE A 168 0.39 -9.74 3.15
N THR A 169 1.66 -9.67 3.56
CA THR A 169 2.63 -8.78 2.91
C THR A 169 3.34 -9.47 1.74
N PRO A 170 3.86 -8.71 0.75
CA PRO A 170 4.72 -9.24 -0.29
C PRO A 170 5.91 -10.04 0.26
N SER A 171 6.54 -9.58 1.35
CA SER A 171 7.63 -10.28 2.04
C SER A 171 7.24 -11.62 2.67
N MET A 172 5.95 -11.87 2.94
CA MET A 172 5.45 -13.18 3.37
C MET A 172 5.28 -14.16 2.20
N THR A 173 5.32 -13.67 0.95
CA THR A 173 5.11 -14.49 -0.24
C THR A 173 6.45 -15.01 -0.76
N LYS A 174 6.79 -16.27 -0.46
CA LYS A 174 8.06 -16.91 -0.88
C LYS A 174 8.37 -16.71 -2.37
N LYS A 175 7.35 -16.87 -3.22
CA LYS A 175 7.47 -16.68 -4.68
C LYS A 175 7.91 -15.28 -5.07
N LEU A 176 7.50 -14.23 -4.35
CA LEU A 176 7.91 -12.85 -4.68
C LEU A 176 9.30 -12.54 -4.13
N VAL A 177 9.62 -13.01 -2.92
CA VAL A 177 10.92 -12.76 -2.26
C VAL A 177 12.09 -13.36 -3.03
N GLN A 178 11.95 -14.57 -3.59
CA GLN A 178 13.03 -15.21 -4.35
C GLN A 178 13.47 -14.40 -5.58
N PHE A 179 12.56 -13.63 -6.18
CA PHE A 179 12.85 -12.84 -7.37
C PHE A 179 13.35 -11.43 -7.06
N ALA A 180 13.02 -10.87 -5.89
CA ALA A 180 13.55 -9.58 -5.45
C ALA A 180 15.05 -9.63 -5.06
N ARG A 181 15.62 -10.82 -4.83
CA ARG A 181 17.03 -11.03 -4.42
C ARG A 181 18.05 -11.00 -5.57
N GLY A 182 17.61 -10.67 -6.79
CA GLY A 182 18.41 -10.82 -8.01
C GLY A 182 19.43 -9.70 -8.28
N GLU A 183 19.60 -8.71 -7.43
CA GLU A 183 20.53 -7.60 -7.66
C GLU A 183 21.74 -7.65 -6.73
N LYS A 184 22.81 -8.28 -7.19
CA LYS A 184 24.14 -8.06 -6.61
C LYS A 184 24.81 -6.95 -7.41
N ASN A 185 24.91 -5.77 -6.80
CA ASN A 185 25.72 -4.63 -7.26
C ASN A 185 25.14 -3.80 -8.41
N ASN A 186 24.10 -3.00 -8.13
CA ASN A 186 23.80 -1.82 -8.94
C ASN A 186 24.29 -0.54 -8.22
N PRO A 187 25.42 0.08 -8.64
CA PRO A 187 25.96 1.28 -8.00
C PRO A 187 25.10 2.54 -8.19
N SER A 188 24.06 2.51 -9.03
CA SER A 188 23.10 3.62 -9.21
C SER A 188 21.79 3.43 -8.41
N ALA A 189 21.69 2.39 -7.58
CA ALA A 189 20.49 2.11 -6.79
C ALA A 189 20.16 3.27 -5.84
N SER A 190 18.87 3.64 -5.76
CA SER A 190 18.43 4.66 -4.81
C SER A 190 18.69 4.21 -3.36
N PRO A 191 18.92 5.14 -2.40
CA PRO A 191 19.12 4.77 -1.00
C PRO A 191 17.99 3.91 -0.40
N LEU A 192 16.74 4.12 -0.85
CA LEU A 192 15.58 3.31 -0.44
C LEU A 192 15.64 1.89 -0.99
N LEU A 193 16.05 1.73 -2.26
CA LEU A 193 16.27 0.42 -2.87
C LEU A 193 17.41 -0.32 -2.15
N ALA A 194 18.52 0.36 -1.88
CA ALA A 194 19.65 -0.21 -1.14
C ALA A 194 19.26 -0.67 0.28
N LEU A 195 18.50 0.15 1.03
CA LEU A 195 18.02 -0.20 2.37
C LEU A 195 17.06 -1.40 2.36
N ALA A 196 16.15 -1.44 1.38
CA ALA A 196 15.22 -2.54 1.20
C ALA A 196 15.96 -3.85 0.86
N VAL A 197 16.91 -3.80 -0.07
CA VAL A 197 17.74 -4.95 -0.46
C VAL A 197 18.58 -5.44 0.73
N ALA A 198 19.20 -4.54 1.49
CA ALA A 198 19.93 -4.89 2.71
C ALA A 198 19.02 -5.61 3.72
N LYS A 199 17.79 -5.12 3.93
CA LYS A 199 16.79 -5.77 4.80
C LYS A 199 16.36 -7.15 4.28
N LEU A 200 16.11 -7.30 2.98
CA LEU A 200 15.74 -8.57 2.35
C LEU A 200 16.86 -9.62 2.39
N ASN A 201 18.10 -9.17 2.36
CA ASN A 201 19.30 -10.00 2.49
C ASN A 201 19.57 -10.39 3.96
N GLY A 202 19.21 -9.52 4.92
CA GLY A 202 19.21 -9.84 6.35
C GLY A 202 18.12 -10.83 6.77
N TYR A 203 17.07 -11.02 5.95
CA TYR A 203 16.04 -12.04 6.18
C TYR A 203 16.59 -13.45 5.93
N ARG A 204 17.07 -14.12 6.99
CA ARG A 204 17.21 -15.59 6.99
C ARG A 204 15.81 -16.22 6.96
N ALA A 205 15.70 -17.41 6.37
CA ALA A 205 14.45 -18.17 6.17
C ALA A 205 13.64 -18.46 7.46
N ASN A 206 14.11 -18.04 8.64
CA ASN A 206 13.50 -18.27 9.95
C ASN A 206 13.04 -16.98 10.66
N GLY A 207 12.92 -15.84 9.97
CA GLY A 207 12.18 -14.67 10.48
C GLY A 207 12.85 -13.87 11.61
N SER A 208 14.11 -14.11 11.94
CA SER A 208 14.86 -13.31 12.93
C SER A 208 15.88 -12.38 12.27
N PHE A 209 15.94 -11.14 12.73
CA PHE A 209 17.01 -10.16 12.43
C PHE A 209 18.23 -10.48 13.32
N ASN A 210 19.46 -10.38 12.79
CA ASN A 210 20.66 -10.33 13.64
C ASN A 210 20.89 -8.86 14.06
N PRO A 211 21.36 -8.60 15.30
CA PRO A 211 21.54 -7.25 15.84
C PRO A 211 22.57 -6.42 15.06
#